data_AF-A0A943I3X3-F1
#
_entry.id   AF-A0A943I3X3-F1
#
_cell.length_a   1.000
_cell.length_b   1.000
_cell.length_c   1.000
_cell.angle_alpha   90.00
_cell.angle_beta   90.00
_cell.angle_gamma   90.00
#
_symmetry.space_group_name_H-M   'P 1'
#
loop_
_entity.id
_entity.type
_entity.pdbx_description
1 polymer ?
#
loop_
_entity_poly.entity_id
_entity_poly.type
_entity_poly.pdbx_seq_one_letter_code
_entity_poly.pdbx_strand_id
1 'polypeptide(L)'
;MSDMTNYYRWLLGVNPYQTVSSHHKSLQEFAVIENLYIKKVGNLSHHPTTDGKFEKPGDMSEEFWSSGATLNNIIAAGSAPQKSIEQWFTEGYNRKFGVFDTTGHRDLLLSYKSTGMTFSFVNYISVSQKIGGGTIDLPCSVFPAPGAFPNTSLEPEHTAWSIELNPNQLRYDLDNICVKVTNLNTNESYECTKENKKISTLTYGYGIAYVQPEISTTSYENSYKIEISGLTDTAGNEKVVVYQTDPFDIIDITSSNVVSIDCKWSKVHEGPIGENNISYSDFNSILPREITYLTDKNYKGTVDVLWGSGMSGYDRIAHVSSYHLPEGIKDSNQLIKN
;
A
#
# COMPACT_ATOMS: atom_id res chain seq x y z
N MET A 1 9.42 -5.03 -10.39
CA MET A 1 9.90 -4.15 -9.30
C MET A 1 10.20 -2.77 -9.83
N SER A 2 11.15 -2.59 -10.76
CA SER A 2 11.45 -1.26 -11.36
C SER A 2 10.22 -0.52 -11.90
N ASP A 3 9.36 -1.19 -12.69
CA ASP A 3 8.16 -0.53 -13.24
C ASP A 3 7.19 -0.07 -12.16
N MET A 4 7.03 -0.87 -11.10
CA MET A 4 6.18 -0.50 -9.98
C MET A 4 6.77 0.65 -9.18
N THR A 5 8.09 0.65 -8.94
CA THR A 5 8.75 1.82 -8.35
C THR A 5 8.53 3.07 -9.22
N ASN A 6 8.66 2.95 -10.55
CA ASN A 6 8.43 4.06 -11.47
C ASN A 6 6.98 4.54 -11.49
N TYR A 7 6.00 3.64 -11.28
CA TYR A 7 4.60 4.02 -11.09
C TYR A 7 4.44 4.96 -9.88
N TYR A 8 5.01 4.61 -8.72
CA TYR A 8 4.95 5.49 -7.55
C TYR A 8 5.75 6.78 -7.72
N ARG A 9 6.91 6.73 -8.38
CA ARG A 9 7.68 7.94 -8.69
C ARG A 9 6.90 8.89 -9.60
N TRP A 10 6.18 8.34 -10.58
CA TRP A 10 5.26 9.10 -11.43
C TRP A 10 4.13 9.75 -10.63
N LEU A 11 3.50 9.02 -9.69
CA LEU A 11 2.49 9.60 -8.80
C LEU A 11 3.02 10.80 -8.02
N LEU A 12 4.28 10.77 -7.59
CA LEU A 12 4.92 11.84 -6.83
C LEU A 12 5.49 12.97 -7.70
N GLY A 13 5.40 12.86 -9.03
CA GLY A 13 6.02 13.80 -9.95
C GLY A 13 7.56 13.76 -9.94
N VAL A 14 8.15 12.66 -9.47
CA VAL A 14 9.60 12.45 -9.45
C VAL A 14 10.01 11.71 -10.73
N ASN A 15 11.17 12.08 -11.29
CA ASN A 15 11.69 11.46 -12.50
C ASN A 15 11.77 9.93 -12.36
N PRO A 16 11.30 9.16 -13.37
CA PRO A 16 11.42 7.72 -13.34
C PRO A 16 12.89 7.30 -13.33
N TYR A 17 13.17 6.12 -12.78
CA TYR A 17 14.47 5.48 -12.92
C TYR A 17 14.81 5.28 -14.38
N GLN A 18 15.93 5.87 -14.80
CA GLN A 18 16.44 5.74 -16.17
C GLN A 18 17.16 4.40 -16.37
N THR A 19 17.79 3.89 -15.32
CA THR A 19 18.38 2.55 -15.32
C THR A 19 17.37 1.57 -14.73
N VAL A 20 16.74 0.80 -15.62
CA VAL A 20 15.89 -0.34 -15.24
C VAL A 20 16.78 -1.50 -14.80
N SER A 21 16.32 -2.26 -13.82
CA SER A 21 17.06 -3.40 -13.28
C SER A 21 17.43 -4.41 -14.37
N SER A 22 18.70 -4.79 -14.42
CA SER A 22 19.21 -5.93 -15.19
C SER A 22 19.66 -7.04 -14.24
N HIS A 23 19.98 -8.23 -14.78
CA HIS A 23 20.58 -9.29 -13.97
C HIS A 23 21.87 -8.79 -13.30
N HIS A 24 21.98 -9.01 -11.99
CA HIS A 24 23.14 -8.62 -11.17
C HIS A 24 23.61 -9.82 -10.34
N LYS A 25 24.61 -10.54 -10.85
CA LYS A 25 25.10 -11.82 -10.30
C LYS A 25 25.28 -11.78 -8.78
N SER A 26 26.13 -10.89 -8.27
CA SER A 26 26.43 -10.81 -6.83
C SER A 26 25.21 -10.51 -5.96
N LEU A 27 24.24 -9.75 -6.47
CA LEU A 27 23.03 -9.41 -5.73
C LEU A 27 22.04 -10.58 -5.71
N GLN A 28 22.06 -11.41 -6.77
CA GLN A 28 21.32 -12.67 -6.78
C GLN A 28 21.95 -13.71 -5.86
N GLU A 29 23.29 -13.79 -5.82
CA GLU A 29 24.03 -14.66 -4.90
C GLU A 29 23.82 -14.23 -3.44
N PHE A 30 23.81 -12.92 -3.16
CA PHE A 30 23.37 -12.37 -1.89
C PHE A 30 21.99 -12.89 -1.49
N ALA A 31 20.99 -12.81 -2.39
CA ALA A 31 19.64 -13.26 -2.08
C ALA A 31 19.57 -14.77 -1.79
N VAL A 32 20.40 -15.59 -2.45
CA VAL A 32 20.53 -17.02 -2.12
C VAL A 32 21.12 -17.20 -0.72
N ILE A 33 22.19 -16.49 -0.40
CA ILE A 33 22.84 -16.59 0.92
C ILE A 33 21.89 -16.13 2.01
N GLU A 34 21.16 -15.03 1.79
CA GLU A 34 20.19 -14.49 2.74
C GLU A 34 19.04 -15.46 3.03
N ASN A 35 18.61 -16.24 2.03
CA ASN A 35 17.65 -17.33 2.22
C ASN A 35 18.18 -18.41 3.19
N LEU A 36 19.48 -18.70 3.17
CA LEU A 36 20.10 -19.66 4.09
C LEU A 36 20.33 -19.03 5.47
N TYR A 37 20.81 -17.79 5.49
CA TYR A 37 21.07 -16.99 6.68
C TYR A 37 19.80 -16.88 7.53
N ILE A 38 18.68 -16.43 6.96
CA ILE A 38 17.43 -16.25 7.70
C ILE A 38 16.90 -17.57 8.28
N LYS A 39 17.07 -18.70 7.58
CA LYS A 39 16.68 -20.02 8.10
C LYS A 39 17.52 -20.44 9.30
N LYS A 40 18.79 -20.05 9.33
CA LYS A 40 19.73 -20.42 10.39
C LYS A 40 19.65 -19.47 11.59
N VAL A 41 19.57 -18.16 11.33
CA VAL A 41 19.70 -17.10 12.34
C VAL A 41 18.33 -16.56 12.77
N GLY A 42 17.30 -16.68 11.94
CA GLY A 42 15.94 -16.24 12.23
C GLY A 42 15.66 -14.76 11.98
N ASN A 43 16.61 -14.00 11.41
CA ASN A 43 16.45 -12.58 11.07
C ASN A 43 17.15 -12.25 9.74
N LEU A 44 16.86 -11.07 9.19
CA LEU A 44 17.56 -10.51 8.02
C LEU A 44 18.88 -9.83 8.42
N SER A 45 19.81 -9.76 7.49
CA SER A 45 21.09 -9.05 7.60
C SER A 45 21.45 -8.37 6.28
N HIS A 46 21.97 -7.15 6.36
CA HIS A 46 22.64 -6.54 5.20
C HIS A 46 24.04 -7.13 4.95
N HIS A 47 24.53 -7.99 5.85
CA HIS A 47 25.90 -8.52 5.89
C HIS A 47 25.98 -10.03 6.24
N PRO A 48 25.20 -10.90 5.59
CA PRO A 48 25.04 -12.30 6.02
C PRO A 48 26.32 -13.14 5.93
N THR A 49 27.33 -12.69 5.19
CA THR A 49 28.61 -13.39 5.02
C THR A 49 29.72 -12.88 5.94
N THR A 50 29.52 -11.74 6.61
CA THR A 50 30.56 -11.03 7.36
C THR A 50 30.16 -10.64 8.78
N ASP A 51 28.89 -10.81 9.18
CA ASP A 51 28.42 -10.44 10.53
C ASP A 51 28.74 -11.48 11.63
N GLY A 52 29.34 -12.62 11.25
CA GLY A 52 29.80 -13.67 12.15
C GLY A 52 28.70 -14.58 12.73
N LYS A 53 27.43 -14.43 12.31
CA LYS A 53 26.31 -15.25 12.80
C LYS A 53 26.00 -16.47 11.94
N PHE A 54 26.53 -16.49 10.72
CA PHE A 54 26.37 -17.58 9.77
C PHE A 54 27.72 -17.91 9.13
N GLU A 55 28.09 -19.19 9.18
CA GLU A 55 29.31 -19.69 8.58
C GLU A 55 29.04 -20.21 7.17
N LYS A 56 30.02 -20.04 6.28
CA LYS A 56 29.96 -20.56 4.91
C LYS A 56 29.67 -22.06 4.92
N PRO A 57 28.61 -22.54 4.25
CA PRO A 57 28.39 -23.96 4.06
C PRO A 57 29.60 -24.66 3.41
N GLY A 58 29.86 -25.91 3.80
CA GLY A 58 31.04 -26.66 3.33
C GLY A 58 31.02 -26.97 1.83
N ASP A 59 29.83 -27.12 1.25
CA ASP A 59 29.57 -27.37 -0.17
C ASP A 59 29.42 -26.09 -1.01
N MET A 60 29.44 -24.91 -0.38
CA MET A 60 29.41 -23.63 -1.08
C MET A 60 30.82 -23.18 -1.47
N SER A 61 30.99 -22.83 -2.75
CA SER A 61 32.27 -22.30 -3.25
C SER A 61 32.64 -20.98 -2.56
N GLU A 62 33.94 -20.73 -2.41
CA GLU A 62 34.43 -19.47 -1.83
C GLU A 62 34.05 -18.26 -2.70
N GLU A 63 34.06 -18.42 -4.02
CA GLU A 63 33.64 -17.37 -4.97
C GLU A 63 32.18 -16.93 -4.70
N PHE A 64 31.27 -17.89 -4.59
CA PHE A 64 29.85 -17.63 -4.34
C PHE A 64 29.61 -17.03 -2.95
N TRP A 65 30.31 -17.51 -1.92
CA TRP A 65 30.20 -16.95 -0.58
C TRP A 65 30.71 -15.51 -0.53
N SER A 66 31.91 -15.27 -1.08
CA SER A 66 32.52 -13.95 -1.09
C SER A 66 31.71 -12.94 -1.92
N SER A 67 31.00 -13.36 -2.96
CA SER A 67 30.15 -12.46 -3.74
C SER A 67 28.91 -11.98 -2.97
N GLY A 68 28.47 -12.73 -1.96
CA GLY A 68 27.44 -12.33 -1.00
C GLY A 68 27.83 -11.16 -0.09
N ALA A 69 29.11 -10.76 -0.05
CA ALA A 69 29.54 -9.52 0.60
C ALA A 69 29.22 -8.26 -0.24
N THR A 70 28.37 -8.37 -1.26
CA THR A 70 27.95 -7.25 -2.10
C THR A 70 27.18 -6.20 -1.31
N LEU A 71 27.39 -4.93 -1.68
CA LEU A 71 26.57 -3.84 -1.19
C LEU A 71 25.12 -4.02 -1.64
N ASN A 72 24.21 -3.77 -0.71
CA ASN A 72 22.77 -3.75 -0.91
C ASN A 72 22.20 -2.64 -0.01
N ASN A 73 21.02 -2.14 -0.35
CA ASN A 73 20.42 -1.01 0.34
C ASN A 73 19.14 -1.39 1.07
N ILE A 74 18.33 -2.27 0.48
CA ILE A 74 17.06 -2.69 1.05
C ILE A 74 16.79 -4.16 0.81
N ILE A 75 16.12 -4.81 1.78
CA ILE A 75 15.83 -6.24 1.78
C ILE A 75 14.40 -6.45 2.30
N ALA A 76 13.69 -7.43 1.74
CA ALA A 76 12.44 -7.96 2.28
C ALA A 76 12.45 -9.48 2.22
N ALA A 77 11.82 -10.12 3.21
CA ALA A 77 11.58 -11.55 3.25
C ALA A 77 10.09 -11.88 3.27
N GLY A 78 9.73 -13.06 2.74
CA GLY A 78 8.39 -13.62 2.88
C GLY A 78 7.36 -13.00 1.94
N SER A 79 7.78 -12.35 0.85
CA SER A 79 6.88 -11.67 -0.08
C SER A 79 7.34 -11.79 -1.52
N ALA A 80 6.37 -11.92 -2.43
CA ALA A 80 6.62 -11.86 -3.86
C ALA A 80 7.15 -10.46 -4.26
N PRO A 81 7.85 -10.32 -5.40
CA PRO A 81 8.45 -9.06 -5.84
C PRO A 81 7.51 -7.84 -5.80
N GLN A 82 6.25 -8.02 -6.19
CA GLN A 82 5.24 -6.96 -6.10
C GLN A 82 5.00 -6.61 -4.63
N LYS A 83 4.66 -7.61 -3.81
CA LYS A 83 4.33 -7.38 -2.40
C LYS A 83 5.46 -6.77 -1.59
N SER A 84 6.73 -7.08 -1.91
CA SER A 84 7.89 -6.44 -1.28
C SER A 84 7.92 -4.92 -1.49
N ILE A 85 7.62 -4.47 -2.70
CA ILE A 85 7.59 -3.03 -3.02
C ILE A 85 6.43 -2.36 -2.29
N GLU A 86 5.24 -2.99 -2.27
CA GLU A 86 4.09 -2.48 -1.51
C GLU A 86 4.41 -2.35 -0.01
N GLN A 87 5.02 -3.37 0.59
CA GLN A 87 5.43 -3.35 2.01
C GLN A 87 6.44 -2.25 2.31
N TRP A 88 7.43 -2.06 1.45
CA TRP A 88 8.41 -0.97 1.59
C TRP A 88 7.76 0.41 1.55
N PHE A 89 6.59 0.56 0.91
CA PHE A 89 5.84 1.81 0.94
C PHE A 89 5.04 2.02 2.21
N THR A 90 4.65 0.97 2.93
CA THR A 90 3.75 1.08 4.09
C THR A 90 4.43 1.36 5.43
N GLU A 91 5.71 1.74 5.42
CA GLU A 91 6.52 1.94 6.62
C GLU A 91 6.40 3.35 7.25
N GLY A 92 6.89 3.51 8.48
CA GLY A 92 7.24 4.82 9.03
C GLY A 92 6.67 5.14 10.40
N TYR A 93 5.39 4.91 10.69
CA TYR A 93 4.85 5.18 12.03
C TYR A 93 3.81 4.15 12.43
N ASN A 94 4.16 3.41 13.48
CA ASN A 94 3.31 2.38 14.04
C ASN A 94 2.36 3.00 15.07
N ARG A 95 1.08 3.14 14.69
CA ARG A 95 0.06 3.75 15.55
C ARG A 95 -0.25 2.92 16.78
N LYS A 96 -0.16 1.59 16.68
CA LYS A 96 -0.41 0.67 17.81
C LYS A 96 0.58 0.88 18.96
N PHE A 97 1.84 1.17 18.63
CA PHE A 97 2.89 1.38 19.63
C PHE A 97 3.23 2.86 19.85
N GLY A 98 2.73 3.77 18.99
CA GLY A 98 2.98 5.20 19.09
C GLY A 98 4.44 5.58 18.84
N VAL A 99 5.11 4.88 17.92
CA VAL A 99 6.54 5.08 17.62
C VAL A 99 6.80 5.14 16.12
N PHE A 100 7.76 5.97 15.73
CA PHE A 100 8.32 5.93 14.38
C PHE A 100 9.11 4.65 14.19
N ASP A 101 8.91 4.03 13.03
CA ASP A 101 9.76 2.99 12.46
C ASP A 101 10.60 3.61 11.33
N THR A 102 11.33 2.79 10.59
CA THR A 102 12.06 3.25 9.41
C THR A 102 11.10 3.72 8.31
N THR A 103 11.53 4.71 7.55
CA THR A 103 10.96 5.07 6.25
C THR A 103 11.96 4.75 5.13
N GLY A 104 13.09 4.13 5.47
CA GLY A 104 14.28 4.05 4.63
C GLY A 104 14.04 3.34 3.30
N HIS A 105 13.15 2.36 3.27
CA HIS A 105 12.84 1.66 2.03
C HIS A 105 12.08 2.56 1.04
N ARG A 106 10.97 3.15 1.49
CA ARG A 106 10.20 4.13 0.72
C ARG A 106 11.07 5.31 0.31
N ASP A 107 11.80 5.89 1.26
CA ASP A 107 12.63 7.07 1.02
C ASP A 107 13.67 6.81 -0.06
N LEU A 108 14.32 5.64 -0.03
CA LEU A 108 15.29 5.25 -1.06
C LEU A 108 14.63 5.09 -2.44
N LEU A 109 13.44 4.49 -2.49
CA LEU A 109 12.70 4.22 -3.73
C LEU A 109 12.13 5.49 -4.37
N LEU A 110 11.66 6.44 -3.56
CA LEU A 110 10.98 7.65 -4.03
C LEU A 110 11.89 8.85 -4.10
N SER A 111 13.03 8.85 -3.39
CA SER A 111 13.88 10.02 -3.37
C SER A 111 14.36 10.37 -4.76
N TYR A 112 14.33 11.66 -5.07
CA TYR A 112 14.90 12.19 -6.30
C TYR A 112 16.41 11.96 -6.38
N LYS A 113 17.07 11.73 -5.24
CA LYS A 113 18.51 11.39 -5.18
C LYS A 113 18.78 9.98 -5.69
N SER A 114 17.76 9.14 -5.86
CA SER A 114 17.87 7.85 -6.53
C SER A 114 17.48 7.99 -8.00
N THR A 115 18.40 7.64 -8.91
CA THR A 115 18.18 7.67 -10.38
C THR A 115 18.00 6.30 -10.99
N GLY A 116 18.21 5.25 -10.19
CA GLY A 116 18.09 3.87 -10.61
C GLY A 116 18.25 2.93 -9.42
N MET A 117 17.74 1.71 -9.61
CA MET A 117 17.94 0.60 -8.70
C MET A 117 18.02 -0.70 -9.49
N THR A 118 18.90 -1.59 -9.07
CA THR A 118 18.88 -2.99 -9.49
C THR A 118 18.25 -3.83 -8.39
N PHE A 119 17.38 -4.75 -8.78
CA PHE A 119 16.66 -5.65 -7.90
C PHE A 119 17.05 -7.09 -8.22
N SER A 120 17.18 -7.92 -7.17
CA SER A 120 17.27 -9.37 -7.29
C SER A 120 16.20 -10.01 -6.43
N PHE A 121 15.70 -11.15 -6.90
CA PHE A 121 14.73 -11.94 -6.18
C PHE A 121 15.10 -13.42 -6.25
N VAL A 122 15.13 -14.07 -5.09
CA VAL A 122 15.32 -15.52 -4.98
C VAL A 122 14.36 -16.05 -3.93
N ASN A 123 13.49 -16.96 -4.35
CA ASN A 123 12.52 -17.67 -3.51
C ASN A 123 11.53 -16.74 -2.78
N TYR A 124 11.92 -16.16 -1.65
CA TYR A 124 11.13 -15.18 -0.89
C TYR A 124 11.93 -13.98 -0.41
N ILE A 125 13.16 -13.81 -0.91
CA ILE A 125 14.03 -12.68 -0.60
C ILE A 125 14.05 -11.73 -1.79
N SER A 126 13.57 -10.51 -1.56
CA SER A 126 13.76 -9.37 -2.46
C SER A 126 14.87 -8.51 -1.91
N VAL A 127 15.87 -8.18 -2.72
CA VAL A 127 16.98 -7.31 -2.34
C VAL A 127 17.23 -6.32 -3.46
N SER A 128 17.69 -5.13 -3.12
CA SER A 128 18.09 -4.17 -4.15
C SER A 128 19.24 -3.27 -3.76
N GLN A 129 19.84 -2.70 -4.79
CA GLN A 129 20.99 -1.82 -4.71
C GLN A 129 20.72 -0.57 -5.54
N LYS A 130 21.00 0.59 -4.95
CA LYS A 130 20.87 1.91 -5.56
C LYS A 130 21.91 2.12 -6.65
N ILE A 131 21.51 2.78 -7.74
CA ILE A 131 22.35 3.19 -8.85
C ILE A 131 22.25 4.72 -9.03
N GLY A 132 23.40 5.39 -8.99
CA GLY A 132 23.53 6.81 -9.30
C GLY A 132 23.01 7.78 -8.23
N GLY A 133 22.98 9.05 -8.59
CA GLY A 133 22.61 10.19 -7.74
C GLY A 133 21.88 11.23 -8.57
N GLY A 134 20.66 11.60 -8.16
CA GLY A 134 19.81 12.53 -8.91
C GLY A 134 19.68 13.91 -8.29
N THR A 135 19.11 14.82 -9.08
CA THR A 135 18.72 16.16 -8.68
C THR A 135 17.22 16.35 -8.90
N ILE A 136 16.65 17.36 -8.24
CA ILE A 136 15.26 17.77 -8.41
C ILE A 136 15.19 19.27 -8.65
N ASP A 137 14.32 19.67 -9.57
CA ASP A 137 14.05 21.09 -9.84
C ASP A 137 12.86 21.60 -9.03
N LEU A 138 12.01 20.69 -8.53
CA LEU A 138 10.92 21.01 -7.62
C LEU A 138 11.45 21.40 -6.22
N PRO A 139 10.71 22.25 -5.48
CA PRO A 139 11.05 22.59 -4.09
C PRO A 139 10.97 21.39 -3.14
N CYS A 140 10.07 20.44 -3.43
CA CYS A 140 9.83 19.25 -2.63
C CYS A 140 9.04 18.19 -3.40
N SER A 141 9.03 16.97 -2.88
CA SER A 141 8.11 15.88 -3.23
C SER A 141 7.44 15.37 -1.96
N VAL A 142 6.16 15.04 -2.04
CA VAL A 142 5.35 14.62 -0.87
C VAL A 142 4.73 13.25 -1.09
N PHE A 143 4.60 12.48 -0.03
CA PHE A 143 3.92 11.18 0.01
C PHE A 143 2.90 11.19 1.16
N PRO A 144 1.60 11.00 0.90
CA PRO A 144 0.95 10.87 -0.41
C PRO A 144 1.13 12.11 -1.28
N ALA A 145 1.06 11.93 -2.60
CA ALA A 145 1.18 13.03 -3.55
C ALA A 145 -0.07 13.94 -3.56
N PRO A 146 0.04 15.18 -4.03
CA PRO A 146 -1.11 16.07 -4.14
C PRO A 146 -2.13 15.58 -5.18
N GLY A 147 -3.43 15.80 -4.91
CA GLY A 147 -4.54 15.32 -5.73
C GLY A 147 -4.84 13.84 -5.51
N ALA A 148 -5.40 13.19 -6.55
CA ALA A 148 -5.84 11.80 -6.48
C ALA A 148 -4.68 10.84 -6.17
N PHE A 149 -4.79 10.04 -5.10
CA PHE A 149 -3.79 9.06 -4.70
C PHE A 149 -4.42 7.68 -4.38
N PRO A 150 -3.88 6.55 -4.86
CA PRO A 150 -4.44 5.24 -4.54
C PRO A 150 -4.33 4.92 -3.04
N ASN A 151 -5.46 4.63 -2.38
CA ASN A 151 -5.49 4.32 -0.95
C ASN A 151 -4.89 2.93 -0.63
N THR A 152 -4.75 2.05 -1.62
CA THR A 152 -4.15 0.70 -1.49
C THR A 152 -2.69 0.72 -1.05
N SER A 153 -2.03 1.87 -1.16
CA SER A 153 -0.62 2.06 -0.79
C SER A 153 -0.45 2.83 0.52
N LEU A 154 -1.55 3.08 1.23
CA LEU A 154 -1.61 3.85 2.46
C LEU A 154 -2.23 2.97 3.56
N GLU A 155 -1.38 2.24 4.28
CA GLU A 155 -1.81 1.43 5.42
C GLU A 155 -2.01 2.34 6.64
N PRO A 156 -3.25 2.56 7.11
CA PRO A 156 -3.52 3.58 8.12
C PRO A 156 -2.80 3.35 9.45
N GLU A 157 -2.51 2.10 9.80
CA GLU A 157 -1.82 1.75 11.05
C GLU A 157 -0.30 1.97 11.02
N HIS A 158 0.32 1.99 9.83
CA HIS A 158 1.78 1.88 9.69
C HIS A 158 2.44 2.92 8.78
N THR A 159 1.70 3.46 7.80
CA THR A 159 2.28 4.31 6.75
C THR A 159 2.39 5.76 7.20
N ALA A 160 3.57 6.20 7.64
CA ALA A 160 3.80 7.62 7.87
C ALA A 160 3.73 8.41 6.56
N TRP A 161 3.22 9.62 6.63
CA TRP A 161 3.25 10.58 5.53
C TRP A 161 4.59 11.33 5.57
N SER A 162 5.02 11.89 4.45
CA SER A 162 6.35 12.49 4.35
C SER A 162 6.49 13.56 3.29
N ILE A 163 7.48 14.42 3.49
CA ILE A 163 7.96 15.40 2.53
C ILE A 163 9.47 15.27 2.39
N GLU A 164 9.96 15.09 1.17
CA GLU A 164 11.37 15.29 0.84
C GLU A 164 11.54 16.69 0.24
N LEU A 165 12.45 17.47 0.82
CA LEU A 165 12.74 18.84 0.46
C LEU A 165 13.96 18.90 -0.48
N ASN A 166 13.97 19.91 -1.34
CA ASN A 166 15.12 20.30 -2.11
C ASN A 166 16.03 21.22 -1.28
N PRO A 167 17.21 20.76 -0.83
CA PRO A 167 18.13 21.58 -0.06
C PRO A 167 18.82 22.65 -0.92
N ASN A 168 18.42 22.89 -2.16
CA ASN A 168 18.82 24.11 -2.89
C ASN A 168 17.76 25.20 -2.83
N GLN A 169 16.56 24.90 -2.31
CA GLN A 169 15.44 25.84 -2.28
C GLN A 169 14.87 26.03 -0.88
N LEU A 170 14.81 24.96 -0.08
CA LEU A 170 14.19 24.96 1.24
C LEU A 170 15.17 24.47 2.32
N ARG A 171 14.98 24.97 3.54
CA ARG A 171 15.68 24.60 4.77
C ARG A 171 14.67 24.39 5.88
N TYR A 172 15.04 23.56 6.83
CA TYR A 172 14.32 23.42 8.09
C TYR A 172 15.25 23.12 9.25
N ASP A 173 14.77 23.51 10.43
CA ASP A 173 15.16 22.97 11.71
C ASP A 173 13.95 22.21 12.25
N LEU A 174 14.12 20.93 12.62
CA LEU A 174 13.03 20.07 13.05
C LEU A 174 12.31 20.64 14.29
N ASP A 175 13.01 21.39 15.15
CA ASP A 175 12.43 22.03 16.33
C ASP A 175 11.40 23.13 15.97
N ASN A 176 11.47 23.69 14.77
CA ASN A 176 10.58 24.77 14.30
C ASN A 176 9.44 24.26 13.39
N ILE A 177 9.44 22.98 13.04
CA ILE A 177 8.44 22.41 12.12
C ILE A 177 7.11 22.17 12.84
N CYS A 178 6.04 22.63 12.20
CA CYS A 178 4.68 22.19 12.49
C CYS A 178 4.01 21.72 11.20
N VAL A 179 3.50 20.48 11.22
CA VAL A 179 2.66 19.93 10.16
C VAL A 179 1.22 19.88 10.67
N LYS A 180 0.33 20.67 10.09
CA LYS A 180 -1.10 20.59 10.36
C LYS A 180 -1.78 19.75 9.30
N VAL A 181 -2.51 18.72 9.71
CA VAL A 181 -3.30 17.86 8.83
C VAL A 181 -4.77 18.06 9.16
N THR A 182 -5.57 18.40 8.15
CA THR A 182 -7.01 18.66 8.26
C THR A 182 -7.78 17.68 7.39
N ASN A 183 -8.69 16.93 7.99
CA ASN A 183 -9.67 16.12 7.27
C ASN A 183 -10.73 17.06 6.68
N LEU A 184 -10.80 17.14 5.36
CA LEU A 184 -11.68 18.11 4.68
C LEU A 184 -13.15 17.72 4.74
N ASN A 185 -13.46 16.45 4.99
CA ASN A 185 -14.83 15.97 5.13
C ASN A 185 -15.40 16.27 6.52
N THR A 186 -14.58 16.22 7.58
CA THR A 186 -15.02 16.44 8.97
C THR A 186 -14.62 17.81 9.53
N ASN A 187 -13.71 18.54 8.87
CA ASN A 187 -13.02 19.74 9.35
C ASN A 187 -12.20 19.56 10.64
N GLU A 188 -11.99 18.32 11.09
CA GLU A 188 -11.10 18.04 12.21
C GLU A 188 -9.64 18.14 11.78
N SER A 189 -8.79 18.64 12.67
CA SER A 189 -7.35 18.78 12.40
C SER A 189 -6.51 18.37 13.59
N TYR A 190 -5.30 17.91 13.30
CA TYR A 190 -4.27 17.67 14.30
C TYR A 190 -2.93 18.24 13.81
N GLU A 191 -2.03 18.45 14.76
CA GLU A 191 -0.68 18.93 14.49
C GLU A 191 0.35 17.85 14.78
N CYS A 192 1.41 17.83 13.98
CA CYS A 192 2.59 17.03 14.18
C CYS A 192 3.79 17.95 14.41
N THR A 193 4.40 17.82 15.57
CA THR A 193 5.60 18.56 15.99
C THR A 193 6.58 17.61 16.64
N LYS A 194 7.81 18.08 16.87
CA LYS A 194 8.80 17.30 17.62
C LYS A 194 8.38 17.13 19.08
N GLU A 195 7.76 18.16 19.67
CA GLU A 195 7.27 18.17 21.05
C GLU A 195 6.25 17.05 21.31
N ASN A 196 5.27 16.90 20.41
CA ASN A 196 4.26 15.85 20.52
C ASN A 196 4.70 14.50 19.92
N LYS A 197 5.97 14.39 19.51
CA LYS A 197 6.61 13.18 18.96
C LYS A 197 5.95 12.63 17.70
N LYS A 198 5.27 13.48 16.92
CA LYS A 198 4.59 13.08 15.68
C LYS A 198 5.33 13.46 14.41
N ILE A 199 6.58 13.93 14.51
CA ILE A 199 7.47 14.10 13.35
C ILE A 199 8.83 13.42 13.61
N SER A 200 9.49 13.03 12.52
CA SER A 200 10.85 12.52 12.49
C SER A 200 11.55 12.98 11.21
N THR A 201 12.87 12.85 11.14
CA THR A 201 13.61 13.04 9.88
C THR A 201 13.46 11.82 8.98
N LEU A 202 13.49 12.02 7.66
CA LEU A 202 13.61 10.90 6.73
C LEU A 202 14.89 10.09 6.97
N THR A 203 14.81 8.78 6.75
CA THR A 203 15.98 7.88 6.85
C THR A 203 16.90 8.05 5.64
N TYR A 204 16.31 8.36 4.47
CA TYR A 204 17.03 8.70 3.25
C TYR A 204 16.47 10.00 2.65
N GLY A 205 17.33 10.81 2.03
CA GLY A 205 16.92 12.12 1.51
C GLY A 205 17.07 13.25 2.54
N TYR A 206 16.49 14.41 2.25
CA TYR A 206 16.46 15.56 3.16
C TYR A 206 15.00 15.96 3.38
N GLY A 207 14.42 15.69 4.55
CA GLY A 207 12.99 15.88 4.73
C GLY A 207 12.44 15.38 6.06
N ILE A 208 11.11 15.37 6.14
CA ILE A 208 10.34 15.12 7.36
C ILE A 208 9.35 13.99 7.09
N ALA A 209 9.29 13.01 7.99
CA ALA A 209 8.19 12.07 8.12
C ALA A 209 7.27 12.52 9.27
N TYR A 210 5.97 12.32 9.13
CA TYR A 210 4.98 12.69 10.15
C TYR A 210 3.84 11.69 10.22
N VAL A 211 3.19 11.66 11.39
CA VAL A 211 2.10 10.73 11.68
C VAL A 211 0.93 10.97 10.71
N GLN A 212 0.43 9.87 10.16
CA GLN A 212 -0.70 9.79 9.25
C GLN A 212 -2.05 10.02 9.95
N PRO A 213 -3.12 10.39 9.21
CA PRO A 213 -4.42 10.62 9.82
C PRO A 213 -4.98 9.35 10.46
N GLU A 214 -5.63 9.53 11.60
CA GLU A 214 -6.40 8.49 12.24
C GLU A 214 -7.74 8.32 11.55
N ILE A 215 -8.08 7.08 11.23
CA ILE A 215 -9.37 6.68 10.65
C ILE A 215 -9.90 5.46 11.39
N SER A 216 -11.22 5.27 11.36
CA SER A 216 -11.92 4.11 11.92
C SER A 216 -12.18 3.00 10.91
N THR A 217 -11.87 3.26 9.63
CA THR A 217 -12.02 2.32 8.51
C THR A 217 -10.70 1.62 8.19
N THR A 218 -10.73 0.65 7.29
CA THR A 218 -9.54 -0.08 6.83
C THR A 218 -8.71 0.70 5.81
N SER A 219 -9.28 1.75 5.19
CA SER A 219 -8.66 2.52 4.12
C SER A 219 -9.11 3.99 4.14
N TYR A 220 -8.24 4.88 3.67
CA TYR A 220 -8.57 6.30 3.54
C TYR A 220 -9.62 6.52 2.44
N GLU A 221 -10.71 7.22 2.80
CA GLU A 221 -11.83 7.58 1.92
C GLU A 221 -12.07 9.10 1.86
N ASN A 222 -11.45 9.86 2.77
CA ASN A 222 -11.60 11.31 2.88
C ASN A 222 -10.44 12.04 2.22
N SER A 223 -10.67 13.30 1.86
CA SER A 223 -9.63 14.21 1.42
C SER A 223 -8.94 14.88 2.61
N TYR A 224 -7.63 15.13 2.49
CA TYR A 224 -6.84 15.75 3.54
C TYR A 224 -6.05 16.94 3.02
N LYS A 225 -6.11 18.07 3.73
CA LYS A 225 -5.23 19.22 3.53
C LYS A 225 -4.07 19.15 4.51
N ILE A 226 -2.85 19.35 4.01
CA ILE A 226 -1.61 19.38 4.76
C ILE A 226 -1.00 20.78 4.65
N GLU A 227 -0.58 21.34 5.78
CA GLU A 227 0.11 22.62 5.88
C GLU A 227 1.39 22.43 6.69
N ILE A 228 2.55 22.71 6.08
CA ILE A 228 3.87 22.53 6.69
C ILE A 228 4.52 23.89 6.84
N SER A 229 4.64 24.36 8.07
CA SER A 229 5.26 25.64 8.44
C SER A 229 6.60 25.42 9.15
N GLY A 230 7.34 26.52 9.40
CA GLY A 230 8.71 26.48 9.96
C GLY A 230 9.80 26.24 8.92
N LEU A 231 9.45 26.26 7.63
CA LEU A 231 10.41 26.18 6.53
C LEU A 231 10.98 27.57 6.23
N THR A 232 12.20 27.61 5.72
CA THR A 232 12.82 28.82 5.18
C THR A 232 13.37 28.57 3.78
N ASP A 233 13.44 29.61 2.95
CA ASP A 233 14.22 29.56 1.72
C ASP A 233 15.72 29.78 2.00
N THR A 234 16.55 29.71 0.94
CA THR A 234 18.00 29.91 1.05
C THR A 234 18.41 31.33 1.47
N ALA A 235 17.50 32.31 1.41
CA ALA A 235 17.71 33.66 1.90
C ALA A 235 17.19 33.86 3.34
N GLY A 236 16.62 32.82 3.95
CA GLY A 236 16.10 32.85 5.32
C GLY A 236 14.66 33.38 5.43
N ASN A 237 13.95 33.57 4.32
CA ASN A 237 12.55 33.99 4.39
C ASN A 237 11.67 32.78 4.73
N GLU A 238 10.69 32.98 5.61
CA GLU A 238 9.72 31.96 5.97
C GLU A 238 8.93 31.46 4.75
N LYS A 239 8.70 30.16 4.70
CA LYS A 239 7.91 29.47 3.68
C LYS A 239 6.94 28.51 4.36
N VAL A 240 5.83 28.26 3.67
CA VAL A 240 4.85 27.26 4.03
C VAL A 240 4.57 26.42 2.79
N VAL A 241 4.56 25.09 2.95
CA VAL A 241 4.08 24.17 1.92
C VAL A 241 2.65 23.79 2.26
N VAL A 242 1.74 23.97 1.29
CA VAL A 242 0.32 23.61 1.45
C VAL A 242 -0.09 22.73 0.27
N TYR A 243 -0.71 21.60 0.56
CA TYR A 243 -1.26 20.72 -0.47
C TYR A 243 -2.47 19.94 0.04
N GLN A 244 -3.20 19.35 -0.89
CA GLN A 244 -4.32 18.45 -0.61
C GLN A 244 -4.04 17.11 -1.27
N THR A 245 -4.37 16.02 -0.59
CA THR A 245 -4.38 14.67 -1.16
C THR A 245 -5.79 14.09 -1.07
N ASP A 246 -6.19 13.38 -2.12
CA ASP A 246 -7.52 12.79 -2.33
C ASP A 246 -7.36 11.27 -2.50
N PRO A 247 -7.22 10.52 -1.39
CA PRO A 247 -7.23 9.07 -1.41
C PRO A 247 -8.46 8.51 -2.13
N PHE A 248 -8.26 7.54 -3.02
CA PHE A 248 -9.34 6.84 -3.73
C PHE A 248 -9.07 5.33 -3.81
N ASP A 249 -10.14 4.54 -3.89
CA ASP A 249 -10.02 3.12 -4.23
C ASP A 249 -9.90 2.97 -5.75
N ILE A 250 -8.88 2.24 -6.21
CA ILE A 250 -8.67 1.99 -7.64
C ILE A 250 -9.83 1.22 -8.28
N ILE A 251 -10.65 0.55 -7.49
CA ILE A 251 -11.86 -0.13 -7.94
C ILE A 251 -12.90 0.89 -8.39
N ASP A 252 -13.06 2.01 -7.69
CA ASP A 252 -14.04 3.05 -8.00
C ASP A 252 -13.81 3.64 -9.40
N ILE A 253 -12.55 3.67 -9.85
CA ILE A 253 -12.17 4.23 -11.15
C ILE A 253 -11.91 3.19 -12.24
N THR A 254 -11.91 1.89 -11.91
CA THR A 254 -11.64 0.84 -12.92
C THR A 254 -12.79 -0.16 -13.05
N SER A 255 -13.49 -0.12 -14.19
CA SER A 255 -14.64 -1.01 -14.41
C SER A 255 -14.24 -2.49 -14.29
N SER A 256 -14.98 -3.25 -13.48
CA SER A 256 -14.78 -4.67 -13.18
C SER A 256 -16.12 -5.41 -13.26
N ASN A 257 -16.14 -6.67 -13.68
CA ASN A 257 -17.38 -7.43 -13.83
C ASN A 257 -17.43 -8.61 -12.86
N VAL A 258 -18.58 -8.85 -12.24
CA VAL A 258 -18.81 -10.03 -11.39
C VAL A 258 -18.68 -11.29 -12.24
N VAL A 259 -17.81 -12.22 -11.81
CA VAL A 259 -17.55 -13.51 -12.48
C VAL A 259 -17.96 -14.71 -11.64
N SER A 260 -18.07 -14.55 -10.32
CA SER A 260 -18.64 -15.58 -9.45
C SER A 260 -19.26 -14.97 -8.21
N ILE A 261 -20.24 -15.67 -7.66
CA ILE A 261 -20.81 -15.38 -6.34
C ILE A 261 -20.59 -16.58 -5.42
N ASP A 262 -20.28 -16.31 -4.16
CA ASP A 262 -20.29 -17.30 -3.09
C ASP A 262 -21.63 -17.20 -2.36
N CYS A 263 -22.58 -17.99 -2.84
CA CYS A 263 -23.86 -18.18 -2.17
C CYS A 263 -24.08 -19.68 -1.95
N LYS A 264 -24.38 -20.07 -0.70
CA LYS A 264 -24.71 -21.46 -0.35
C LYS A 264 -26.09 -21.93 -0.88
N TRP A 265 -26.85 -21.06 -1.55
CA TRP A 265 -28.27 -21.28 -1.87
C TRP A 265 -28.68 -20.56 -3.17
N SER A 266 -28.15 -20.95 -4.32
CA SER A 266 -28.45 -20.24 -5.58
C SER A 266 -29.89 -20.43 -6.08
N LYS A 267 -30.69 -21.34 -5.50
CA LYS A 267 -32.16 -21.36 -5.69
C LYS A 267 -32.84 -21.94 -4.45
N VAL A 268 -33.54 -21.11 -3.68
CA VAL A 268 -34.41 -21.59 -2.61
C VAL A 268 -35.78 -21.89 -3.21
N HIS A 269 -36.11 -23.18 -3.28
CA HIS A 269 -37.38 -23.68 -3.78
C HIS A 269 -38.24 -24.08 -2.59
N GLU A 270 -39.39 -23.44 -2.43
CA GLU A 270 -40.50 -24.01 -1.65
C GLU A 270 -41.34 -24.84 -2.63
N GLY A 271 -41.60 -26.10 -2.27
CA GLY A 271 -42.34 -27.05 -3.12
C GLY A 271 -43.78 -26.61 -3.44
N PRO A 272 -44.57 -27.48 -4.10
CA PRO A 272 -45.86 -27.10 -4.65
C PRO A 272 -46.81 -26.54 -3.59
N ILE A 273 -47.48 -25.44 -3.93
CA ILE A 273 -48.33 -24.71 -2.98
C ILE A 273 -49.43 -25.63 -2.39
N GLY A 274 -49.39 -25.89 -1.07
CA GLY A 274 -50.43 -26.62 -0.32
C GLY A 274 -50.79 -25.98 1.04
N GLU A 275 -51.65 -26.65 1.82
CA GLU A 275 -52.17 -26.15 3.12
C GLU A 275 -51.09 -25.97 4.22
N ASN A 276 -49.87 -26.47 4.02
CA ASN A 276 -48.78 -26.47 5.01
C ASN A 276 -47.56 -25.59 4.63
N ASN A 277 -47.73 -24.63 3.71
CA ASN A 277 -46.63 -23.76 3.29
C ASN A 277 -46.21 -22.78 4.40
N ILE A 278 -44.93 -22.40 4.41
CA ILE A 278 -44.45 -21.32 5.27
C ILE A 278 -44.90 -19.97 4.72
N SER A 279 -45.10 -19.00 5.62
CA SER A 279 -45.46 -17.65 5.21
C SER A 279 -44.31 -17.02 4.41
N TYR A 280 -44.62 -16.10 3.49
CA TYR A 280 -43.58 -15.39 2.76
C TYR A 280 -42.63 -14.61 3.70
N SER A 281 -43.15 -14.12 4.84
CA SER A 281 -42.34 -13.45 5.85
C SER A 281 -41.29 -14.40 6.45
N ASP A 282 -41.70 -15.62 6.79
CA ASP A 282 -40.80 -16.63 7.36
C ASP A 282 -39.82 -17.14 6.31
N PHE A 283 -40.28 -17.34 5.08
CA PHE A 283 -39.44 -17.70 3.94
C PHE A 283 -38.39 -16.64 3.63
N ASN A 284 -38.76 -15.36 3.64
CA ASN A 284 -37.82 -14.26 3.42
C ASN A 284 -36.84 -14.09 4.61
N SER A 285 -37.25 -14.44 5.83
CA SER A 285 -36.41 -14.32 7.02
C SER A 285 -35.18 -15.24 7.02
N ILE A 286 -35.23 -16.34 6.27
CA ILE A 286 -34.13 -17.31 6.14
C ILE A 286 -33.21 -17.04 4.94
N LEU A 287 -33.56 -16.09 4.07
CA LEU A 287 -32.74 -15.73 2.90
C LEU A 287 -31.57 -14.83 3.34
N PRO A 288 -30.38 -14.99 2.72
CA PRO A 288 -29.22 -14.21 3.10
C PRO A 288 -29.44 -12.74 2.71
N ARG A 289 -29.07 -11.82 3.61
CA ARG A 289 -29.17 -10.38 3.32
C ARG A 289 -28.00 -9.87 2.49
N GLU A 290 -26.87 -10.57 2.52
CA GLU A 290 -25.68 -10.25 1.76
C GLU A 290 -25.25 -11.43 0.89
N ILE A 291 -24.77 -11.12 -0.32
CA ILE A 291 -24.08 -12.05 -1.21
C ILE A 291 -22.64 -11.63 -1.34
N THR A 292 -21.72 -12.58 -1.20
CA THR A 292 -20.30 -12.35 -1.51
C THR A 292 -20.07 -12.56 -3.00
N TYR A 293 -19.38 -11.64 -3.66
CA TYR A 293 -19.03 -11.74 -5.07
C TYR A 293 -17.51 -11.64 -5.30
N LEU A 294 -17.07 -12.17 -6.43
CA LEU A 294 -15.72 -12.04 -6.97
C LEU A 294 -15.82 -11.48 -8.40
N THR A 295 -14.93 -10.54 -8.72
CA THR A 295 -14.86 -9.93 -10.05
C THR A 295 -13.72 -10.50 -10.90
N ASP A 296 -13.74 -10.23 -12.21
CA ASP A 296 -12.68 -10.60 -13.16
C ASP A 296 -11.30 -10.02 -12.81
N LYS A 297 -11.27 -8.97 -11.99
CA LYS A 297 -10.03 -8.39 -11.42
C LYS A 297 -9.66 -8.94 -10.03
N ASN A 298 -10.22 -10.06 -9.62
CA ASN A 298 -10.01 -10.70 -8.31
C ASN A 298 -10.41 -9.87 -7.08
N TYR A 299 -11.21 -8.82 -7.27
CA TYR A 299 -11.81 -8.12 -6.14
C TYR A 299 -12.95 -8.95 -5.53
N LYS A 300 -12.92 -9.11 -4.20
CA LYS A 300 -13.95 -9.79 -3.41
C LYS A 300 -14.69 -8.76 -2.57
N GLY A 301 -16.01 -8.70 -2.70
CA GLY A 301 -16.87 -7.80 -1.93
C GLY A 301 -18.14 -8.49 -1.46
N THR A 302 -18.92 -7.80 -0.64
CA THR A 302 -20.30 -8.18 -0.31
C THR A 302 -21.27 -7.15 -0.89
N VAL A 303 -22.48 -7.61 -1.19
CA VAL A 303 -23.57 -6.76 -1.65
C VAL A 303 -24.84 -7.11 -0.90
N ASP A 304 -25.51 -6.09 -0.38
CA ASP A 304 -26.84 -6.22 0.19
C ASP A 304 -27.86 -6.54 -0.92
N VAL A 305 -28.70 -7.54 -0.67
CA VAL A 305 -29.72 -8.01 -1.62
C VAL A 305 -31.11 -7.95 -1.01
N LEU A 306 -32.07 -7.56 -1.84
CA LEU A 306 -33.49 -7.67 -1.52
C LEU A 306 -34.10 -8.82 -2.32
N TRP A 307 -34.76 -9.73 -1.64
CA TRP A 307 -35.41 -10.88 -2.26
C TRP A 307 -36.83 -10.57 -2.71
N GLY A 308 -37.14 -11.01 -3.92
CA GLY A 308 -38.49 -11.09 -4.46
C GLY A 308 -38.96 -12.54 -4.50
N SER A 309 -40.28 -12.73 -4.56
CA SER A 309 -40.90 -14.02 -4.86
C SER A 309 -41.33 -14.11 -6.32
N GLY A 310 -41.22 -15.30 -6.87
CA GLY A 310 -41.84 -15.69 -8.13
C GLY A 310 -42.44 -17.09 -8.04
N MET A 311 -43.12 -17.50 -9.12
CA MET A 311 -43.56 -18.88 -9.29
C MET A 311 -42.91 -19.50 -10.53
N SER A 312 -42.53 -20.78 -10.42
CA SER A 312 -42.13 -21.61 -11.56
C SER A 312 -42.97 -22.88 -11.53
N GLY A 313 -44.00 -22.93 -12.37
CA GLY A 313 -45.03 -23.97 -12.24
C GLY A 313 -45.82 -23.78 -10.93
N TYR A 314 -45.81 -24.80 -10.08
CA TYR A 314 -46.45 -24.78 -8.76
C TYR A 314 -45.50 -24.43 -7.61
N ASP A 315 -44.20 -24.32 -7.89
CA ASP A 315 -43.17 -24.04 -6.88
C ASP A 315 -43.00 -22.54 -6.68
N ARG A 316 -42.84 -22.13 -5.42
CA ARG A 316 -42.47 -20.76 -5.06
C ARG A 316 -40.94 -20.66 -5.05
N ILE A 317 -40.41 -19.65 -5.76
CA ILE A 317 -38.97 -19.43 -5.91
C ILE A 317 -38.61 -18.03 -5.38
N ALA A 318 -37.52 -17.94 -4.63
CA ALA A 318 -36.88 -16.68 -4.29
C ALA A 318 -35.87 -16.26 -5.39
N HIS A 319 -35.86 -15.00 -5.76
CA HIS A 319 -34.83 -14.40 -6.62
C HIS A 319 -34.41 -13.04 -6.07
N VAL A 320 -33.19 -12.60 -6.39
CA VAL A 320 -32.77 -11.25 -6.01
C VAL A 320 -33.52 -10.24 -6.88
N SER A 321 -34.34 -9.41 -6.23
CA SER A 321 -35.17 -8.39 -6.86
C SER A 321 -34.41 -7.09 -7.11
N SER A 322 -33.49 -6.74 -6.21
CA SER A 322 -32.64 -5.56 -6.34
C SER A 322 -31.39 -5.68 -5.47
N TYR A 323 -30.35 -4.99 -5.90
CA TYR A 323 -29.04 -4.86 -5.28
C TYR A 323 -28.37 -3.61 -5.83
N HIS A 324 -27.40 -3.07 -5.11
CA HIS A 324 -26.61 -1.92 -5.56
C HIS A 324 -25.13 -2.27 -5.46
N LEU A 325 -24.44 -2.28 -6.60
CA LEU A 325 -23.00 -2.50 -6.65
C LEU A 325 -22.26 -1.17 -6.52
N PRO A 326 -21.04 -1.17 -5.92
CA PRO A 326 -20.16 -0.02 -5.94
C PRO A 326 -19.91 0.50 -7.35
N GLU A 327 -19.62 1.79 -7.45
CA GLU A 327 -19.25 2.42 -8.71
C GLU A 327 -18.03 1.69 -9.32
N GLY A 328 -18.08 1.40 -10.63
CA GLY A 328 -17.07 0.58 -11.31
C GLY A 328 -17.38 -0.92 -11.35
N ILE A 329 -18.17 -1.48 -10.44
CA ILE A 329 -18.51 -2.92 -10.46
C ILE A 329 -19.81 -3.15 -11.23
N LYS A 330 -19.76 -4.08 -12.20
CA LYS A 330 -20.89 -4.44 -13.06
C LYS A 330 -21.25 -5.91 -12.85
N ASP A 331 -22.54 -6.21 -12.99
CA ASP A 331 -23.03 -7.59 -13.07
C ASP A 331 -23.64 -7.85 -14.44
N SER A 332 -22.81 -7.77 -15.47
CA SER A 332 -23.25 -7.88 -16.88
C SER A 332 -23.85 -9.24 -17.19
N ASN A 333 -23.44 -10.28 -16.45
CA ASN A 333 -23.93 -11.64 -16.59
C ASN A 333 -25.11 -11.96 -15.66
N GLN A 334 -25.58 -10.98 -14.88
CA GLN A 334 -26.68 -11.13 -13.93
C GLN A 334 -26.46 -12.28 -12.93
N LEU A 335 -25.22 -12.50 -12.50
CA LEU A 335 -24.84 -13.57 -11.57
C LEU A 335 -25.38 -13.32 -10.16
N ILE A 336 -25.53 -12.07 -9.73
CA ILE A 336 -26.14 -11.76 -8.41
C ILE A 336 -27.66 -11.91 -8.49
N LYS A 337 -28.23 -11.67 -9.66
CA LYS A 337 -29.67 -11.75 -9.90
C LYS A 337 -30.20 -13.19 -10.01
N ASN A 338 -29.39 -14.09 -10.55
CA ASN A 338 -29.75 -15.47 -10.96
C ASN A 338 -29.29 -16.54 -9.96
#